data_AF-A0A0E3Q3X1-F1
#
_entry.id   AF-A0A0E3Q3X1-F1
#
_cell.length_a   1.000
_cell.length_b   1.000
_cell.length_c   1.000
_cell.angle_alpha   90.00
_cell.angle_beta   90.00
_cell.angle_gamma   90.00
#
_symmetry.space_group_name_H-M   'P 1'
#
loop_
_entity.id
_entity.type
_entity.pdbx_description
1 polymer ?
#
loop_
_entity_poly.entity_id
_entity_poly.type
_entity_poly.pdbx_seq_one_letter_code
_entity_poly.pdbx_strand_id
1 'polypeptide(L)' 'METENKAGYITELPIEIQKIFKNLDFPIEKNGIIEQARKSKAIPDILRELGMLPDKKYNSAEDIAEELHKTYMGVPV' A
#
# COMPACT_ATOMS: atom_id res chain seq x y z
N MET A 1 19.16 -15.19 -5.29
CA MET A 1 18.55 -14.67 -4.06
C MET A 1 17.50 -13.67 -4.51
N GLU A 2 16.23 -14.05 -4.38
CA GLU A 2 15.01 -13.31 -4.76
C GLU A 2 14.99 -11.89 -4.19
N THR A 3 15.59 -10.94 -4.89
CA THR A 3 15.20 -9.53 -4.81
C THR A 3 14.48 -9.18 -6.10
N GLU A 4 13.49 -9.99 -6.46
CA GLU A 4 12.70 -9.81 -7.67
C GLU A 4 11.69 -8.68 -7.41
N ASN A 5 12.13 -7.46 -7.73
CA ASN A 5 11.30 -6.31 -8.11
C ASN A 5 10.19 -5.84 -7.14
N LYS A 6 10.41 -5.81 -5.83
CA LYS A 6 9.44 -5.19 -4.89
C LYS A 6 9.13 -3.71 -5.19
N ALA A 7 10.10 -3.00 -5.78
CA ALA A 7 9.92 -1.63 -6.25
C ALA A 7 8.92 -1.52 -7.41
N GLY A 8 8.75 -2.57 -8.22
CA GLY A 8 7.81 -2.62 -9.34
C GLY A 8 6.37 -2.46 -8.88
N TYR A 9 6.00 -3.12 -7.77
CA TYR A 9 4.66 -2.98 -7.19
C TYR A 9 4.31 -1.53 -6.86
N ILE A 10 5.27 -0.73 -6.38
CA ILE A 10 5.04 0.69 -6.08
C ILE A 10 4.78 1.48 -7.37
N THR A 11 5.51 1.18 -8.44
CA THR A 11 5.36 1.90 -9.72
C THR A 11 4.04 1.59 -10.43
N GLU A 12 3.45 0.41 -10.16
CA GLU A 12 2.14 0.00 -10.70
C GLU A 12 0.96 0.61 -9.92
N LEU A 13 1.20 1.11 -8.70
CA LEU A 13 0.15 1.74 -7.91
C LEU A 13 -0.24 3.13 -8.47
N PRO A 14 -1.48 3.59 -8.24
CA PRO A 14 -1.88 4.96 -8.55
C PRO A 14 -0.93 6.00 -7.95
N ILE A 15 -0.70 7.09 -8.68
CA ILE A 15 0.20 8.19 -8.24
C ILE A 15 -0.19 8.76 -6.87
N GLU A 16 -1.48 8.74 -6.52
CA GLU A 16 -1.95 9.13 -5.20
C GLU A 16 -1.44 8.21 -4.09
N ILE A 17 -1.49 6.89 -4.28
CA ILE A 17 -0.95 5.91 -3.33
C ILE A 17 0.56 6.07 -3.20
N GLN A 18 1.27 6.24 -4.32
CA GLN A 18 2.71 6.50 -4.31
C GLN A 18 3.07 7.76 -3.49
N LYS A 19 2.27 8.83 -3.59
CA LYS A 19 2.46 10.06 -2.80
C LYS A 19 2.19 9.85 -1.31
N ILE A 20 1.16 9.07 -0.97
CA ILE A 20 0.86 8.72 0.42
C ILE A 20 2.05 7.98 1.01
N PHE A 21 2.55 6.96 0.30
CA PHE A 21 3.65 6.10 0.76
C PHE A 21 4.97 6.84 0.98
N LYS A 22 5.25 7.87 0.15
CA LYS A 22 6.41 8.76 0.34
C LYS A 22 6.35 9.57 1.64
N ASN A 23 5.17 9.75 2.21
CA ASN A 23 4.94 10.52 3.44
C ASN A 23 4.54 9.62 4.62
N LEU A 24 4.85 8.32 4.56
CA LEU A 24 4.67 7.41 5.69
C LEU A 24 5.97 7.28 6.47
N ASP A 25 5.86 7.43 7.78
CA ASP A 25 6.93 7.11 8.72
C ASP A 25 6.82 5.62 9.10
N PHE A 26 7.83 4.86 8.71
CA PHE A 26 7.90 3.44 9.03
C PHE A 26 8.60 3.20 10.38
N PRO A 27 8.18 2.19 11.15
CA PRO A 27 7.12 1.23 10.83
C PRO A 27 5.71 1.74 11.17
N ILE A 28 4.72 1.38 10.35
CA ILE A 28 3.33 1.89 10.43
C ILE A 28 2.29 0.77 10.45
N GLU A 29 1.18 0.98 11.13
CA GLU A 29 0.04 0.05 11.16
C GLU A 29 -1.02 0.41 10.12
N LYS A 30 -1.86 -0.57 9.73
CA LYS A 30 -2.95 -0.38 8.75
C LYS A 30 -3.77 0.89 9.00
N ASN A 31 -4.19 1.11 10.24
CA ASN A 31 -5.00 2.29 10.60
C ASN A 31 -4.25 3.60 10.34
N GLY A 32 -2.95 3.66 10.63
CA GLY A 32 -2.12 4.83 10.34
C GLY A 32 -2.01 5.12 8.84
N ILE A 33 -1.95 4.07 8.00
CA ILE A 33 -1.94 4.21 6.54
C ILE A 33 -3.27 4.82 6.06
N ILE A 34 -4.40 4.32 6.55
CA ILE A 34 -5.75 4.82 6.21
C ILE A 34 -5.91 6.28 6.67
N GLU A 35 -5.44 6.62 7.87
CA GLU A 35 -5.47 7.99 8.37
C GLU A 35 -4.64 8.94 7.50
N GLN A 36 -3.44 8.52 7.09
CA GLN A 36 -2.61 9.33 6.20
C GLN A 36 -3.25 9.49 4.83
N ALA A 37 -3.83 8.43 4.27
CA ALA A 37 -4.57 8.49 3.01
C ALA A 37 -5.75 9.47 3.10
N ARG A 38 -6.51 9.46 4.21
CA ARG A 38 -7.59 10.43 4.45
C ARG A 38 -7.06 11.87 4.53
N LYS A 39 -5.94 12.10 5.23
CA LYS A 39 -5.28 13.42 5.30
C LYS A 39 -4.82 13.91 3.93
N SER A 40 -4.34 13.00 3.08
CA SER A 40 -3.95 13.28 1.70
C SER A 40 -5.13 13.43 0.74
N LYS A 41 -6.39 13.38 1.23
CA LYS A 41 -7.62 13.44 0.42
C LYS A 41 -7.71 12.33 -0.62
N ALA A 42 -7.22 11.13 -0.29
CA ALA A 42 -7.34 9.97 -1.15
C ALA A 42 -8.80 9.69 -1.51
N ILE A 43 -9.03 9.29 -2.76
CA ILE A 43 -10.36 8.93 -3.23
C ILE A 43 -10.91 7.70 -2.47
N PRO A 44 -12.25 7.52 -2.42
CA PRO A 44 -12.87 6.44 -1.67
C PRO A 44 -12.42 5.02 -2.07
N ASP A 45 -12.09 4.78 -3.34
CA ASP A 45 -11.57 3.48 -3.81
C ASP A 45 -10.22 3.15 -3.17
N ILE A 46 -9.27 4.10 -3.17
CA ILE A 46 -7.97 3.93 -2.50
C ILE A 46 -8.18 3.64 -1.01
N LEU A 47 -9.09 4.35 -0.34
CA LEU A 47 -9.37 4.12 1.09
C LEU A 47 -9.97 2.74 1.35
N ARG A 48 -10.81 2.24 0.43
CA ARG A 48 -11.37 0.89 0.51
C ARG A 48 -10.27 -0.15 0.39
N GLU A 49 -9.38 0.00 -0.58
CA GLU A 49 -8.27 -0.92 -0.84
C GLU A 49 -7.29 -0.97 0.32
N LEU A 50 -6.88 0.20 0.82
CA LEU A 50 -6.04 0.28 2.03
C LEU A 50 -6.76 -0.32 3.26
N GLY A 51 -8.10 -0.28 3.28
CA GLY A 51 -8.92 -0.93 4.30
C GLY A 51 -8.91 -2.46 4.24
N MET A 52 -8.71 -3.03 3.06
CA MET A 52 -8.64 -4.49 2.82
C MET A 52 -7.31 -5.11 3.23
N LEU A 53 -6.29 -4.29 3.47
CA LEU A 53 -5.00 -4.75 3.95
C LEU A 53 -5.13 -5.53 5.28
N PRO A 54 -4.30 -6.56 5.50
CA PRO A 54 -4.25 -7.25 6.78
C PRO A 54 -3.90 -6.27 7.90
N ASP A 55 -4.49 -6.48 9.07
CA ASP A 55 -4.19 -5.69 10.26
C ASP A 55 -2.83 -6.13 10.83
N LYS A 56 -1.77 -5.61 10.23
CA LYS A 56 -0.37 -5.85 10.60
C LYS A 56 0.44 -4.58 10.57
N LYS A 57 1.64 -4.66 11.14
CA LYS A 57 2.64 -3.61 11.10
C LYS A 57 3.51 -3.78 9.85
N TYR A 58 3.59 -2.71 9.07
CA TYR A 58 4.36 -2.62 7.85
C TYR A 58 5.67 -1.92 8.11
N ASN A 59 6.77 -2.50 7.62
CA ASN A 59 8.11 -1.96 7.85
C ASN A 59 8.62 -1.10 6.68
N SER A 60 7.97 -1.18 5.52
CA SER A 60 8.30 -0.39 4.34
C SER A 60 7.10 -0.23 3.41
N ALA A 61 7.20 0.73 2.48
CA ALA A 61 6.18 0.97 1.46
C ALA A 61 6.06 -0.22 0.50
N GLU A 62 7.16 -0.94 0.27
CA GLU A 62 7.22 -2.14 -0.56
C GLU A 62 6.38 -3.28 0.05
N ASP A 63 6.38 -3.44 1.38
CA ASP A 63 5.57 -4.45 2.05
C ASP A 63 4.07 -4.17 1.88
N ILE A 64 3.68 -2.89 1.94
CA ILE A 64 2.29 -2.47 1.68
C ILE A 64 1.93 -2.70 0.21
N ALA A 65 2.81 -2.31 -0.72
CA ALA A 65 2.56 -2.46 -2.15
C ALA A 65 2.44 -3.93 -2.57
N GLU A 66 3.27 -4.80 -2.01
CA GLU A 66 3.19 -6.25 -2.20
C GLU A 66 1.86 -6.82 -1.70
N GLU A 67 1.40 -6.43 -0.51
CA GLU A 67 0.11 -6.86 0.02
C GLU A 67 -1.08 -6.31 -0.79
N LEU A 68 -1.01 -5.04 -1.20
CA LEU A 68 -2.01 -4.45 -2.09
C LEU A 68 -2.05 -5.21 -3.40
N HIS A 69 -0.90 -5.52 -4.01
CA HIS A 69 -0.82 -6.28 -5.25
C HIS A 69 -1.45 -7.67 -5.08
N LYS A 70 -1.13 -8.40 -4.01
CA LYS A 70 -1.75 -9.70 -3.69
C LYS A 70 -3.28 -9.58 -3.50
N THR A 71 -3.73 -8.50 -2.87
CA THR A 71 -5.15 -8.26 -2.57
C THR A 71 -5.95 -7.83 -3.81
N TYR A 72 -5.35 -7.00 -4.67
CA TYR A 72 -5.89 -6.61 -5.97
C TYR A 72 -5.95 -7.77 -6.95
N MET A 73 -4.95 -8.66 -6.90
CA MET A 73 -4.75 -9.75 -7.85
C MET A 73 -5.00 -11.13 -7.24
N GLY A 74 -6.08 -11.28 -6.47
CA GLY A 74 -6.62 -12.61 -6.15
C GLY A 74 -6.98 -13.36 -7.45
N VAL A 75 -5.99 -14.08 -7.99
CA VAL A 75 -5.80 -14.82 -9.26
C VAL A 75 -7.06 -15.53 -9.85
N PRO A 76 -7.12 -15.79 -11.18
CA PRO A 76 -6.20 -16.75 -11.81
C PRO A 76 -5.54 -16.27 -13.12
N VAL A 77 -4.34 -16.81 -13.37
CA VAL A 77 -3.85 -17.06 -14.74
C VAL A 77 -4.71 -18.09 -15.44
#